data_AF-A0A379WYK7-F1
#
_entry.id   AF-A0A379WYK7-F1
#
_cell.length_a   1.000
_cell.length_b   1.000
_cell.length_c   1.000
_cell.angle_alpha   90.00
_cell.angle_beta   90.00
_cell.angle_gamma   90.00
#
_symmetry.space_group_name_H-M   'P 1'
#
loop_
_entity.id
_entity.type
_entity.pdbx_description
1 polymer ?
#
loop_
_entity_poly.entity_id
_entity_poly.type
_entity_poly.pdbx_seq_one_letter_code
_entity_poly.pdbx_strand_id
1 'polypeptide(L)'
;MLVFRDARVCRARIVLLLSLAAVLSLVIGAKPLPAAVVLEAFTGVCQSADCTIVLDARLPRTLAGLLAGGAFGPRRALMQTLTRNPLADPGFWALTTAPASPLYWARRCLVSPRRWSSFSWHLAARLSHR
;
A
#
# COMPACT_ATOMS: atom_id res chain seq x y z
N MET A 1 7.67 28.42 18.74
CA MET A 1 8.95 28.02 18.10
C MET A 1 9.44 26.62 18.50
N LEU A 2 9.00 26.03 19.63
CA LEU A 2 9.46 24.70 20.09
C LEU A 2 8.97 23.51 19.23
N VAL A 3 7.76 23.58 18.64
CA VAL A 3 7.15 22.50 17.82
C VAL A 3 7.98 22.14 16.57
N PHE A 4 8.70 23.08 15.97
CA PHE A 4 9.50 22.82 14.75
C PHE A 4 10.79 22.05 15.03
N ARG A 5 11.30 22.11 16.26
CA ARG A 5 12.54 21.41 16.64
C ARG A 5 12.29 19.91 16.75
N ASP A 6 11.16 19.53 17.33
CA ASP A 6 10.70 18.14 17.42
C ASP A 6 10.30 17.59 16.05
N ALA A 7 9.70 18.40 15.17
CA ALA A 7 9.33 17.98 13.82
C ALA A 7 10.54 17.59 12.94
N ARG A 8 11.74 18.15 13.19
CA ARG A 8 12.97 17.71 12.49
C ARG A 8 13.46 16.38 13.03
N VAL A 9 13.42 16.18 14.35
CA VAL A 9 13.81 14.92 15.01
C VAL A 9 12.84 13.79 14.65
N CYS A 10 11.53 14.05 14.60
CA CYS A 10 10.53 13.08 14.18
C CYS A 10 10.71 12.65 12.72
N ARG A 11 10.98 13.59 11.80
CA ARG A 11 11.28 13.26 10.40
C ARG A 11 12.54 12.41 10.28
N ALA A 12 13.61 12.78 10.97
CA ALA A 12 14.86 12.01 10.96
C ALA A 12 14.66 10.58 11.52
N ARG A 13 13.91 10.42 12.61
CA ARG A 13 13.56 9.12 13.18
C ARG A 13 12.75 8.26 12.22
N ILE A 14 11.76 8.84 11.53
CA ILE A 14 10.95 8.11 10.53
C ILE A 14 11.84 7.62 9.40
N VAL A 15 12.70 8.46 8.83
CA VAL A 15 13.61 8.06 7.75
C VAL A 15 14.57 6.97 8.21
N LEU A 16 15.14 7.10 9.41
CA LEU A 16 16.01 6.08 10.00
C LEU A 16 15.29 4.74 10.15
N LEU A 17 14.09 4.73 10.74
CA LEU A 17 13.28 3.52 10.88
C LEU A 17 12.90 2.91 9.53
N LEU A 18 12.59 3.75 8.52
CA LEU A 18 12.24 3.29 7.18
C LEU A 18 13.45 2.63 6.49
N SER A 19 14.63 3.23 6.62
CA SER A 19 15.87 2.64 6.11
C SER A 19 16.22 1.33 6.81
N LEU A 20 16.05 1.28 8.14
CA LEU A 20 16.30 0.06 8.92
C LEU A 20 15.31 -1.04 8.53
N ALA A 21 14.02 -0.72 8.39
CA ALA A 21 12.99 -1.66 7.95
C ALA A 21 13.22 -2.15 6.51
N ALA A 22 13.71 -1.30 5.61
CA ALA A 22 14.08 -1.70 4.26
C ALA A 22 15.26 -2.69 4.27
N VAL A 23 16.31 -2.40 5.04
CA VAL A 23 17.45 -3.30 5.22
C VAL A 23 17.02 -4.61 5.88
N LEU A 24 16.22 -4.56 6.96
CA LEU A 24 15.66 -5.75 7.58
C LEU A 24 14.77 -6.53 6.63
N SER A 25 13.96 -5.89 5.78
CA SER A 25 13.11 -6.60 4.81
C SER A 25 13.92 -7.27 3.69
N LEU A 26 15.14 -6.82 3.42
CA LEU A 26 16.06 -7.46 2.49
C LEU A 26 16.78 -8.64 3.15
N VAL A 27 17.23 -8.46 4.40
CA VAL A 27 17.99 -9.46 5.19
C VAL A 27 17.07 -10.57 5.73
N ILE A 28 15.91 -10.21 6.27
CA ILE A 28 14.90 -11.12 6.82
C ILE A 28 13.95 -11.51 5.70
N GLY A 29 14.20 -12.67 5.09
CA GLY A 29 13.22 -13.36 4.26
C GLY A 29 13.54 -14.85 4.20
N ALA A 30 12.77 -15.61 3.43
CA ALA A 30 12.66 -17.08 3.46
C ALA A 30 13.98 -17.88 3.49
N LYS A 31 15.10 -17.29 3.06
CA LYS A 31 16.47 -17.75 3.37
C LYS A 31 17.31 -16.56 3.88
N PRO A 32 18.12 -16.75 4.95
CA PRO A 32 19.12 -15.78 5.34
C PRO A 32 20.19 -15.74 4.25
N LEU A 33 20.24 -14.63 3.52
CA LEU A 33 21.23 -14.41 2.46
C LEU A 33 22.28 -13.43 2.99
N PRO A 34 23.58 -13.72 2.84
CA PRO A 34 24.64 -12.76 3.17
C PRO A 34 24.42 -11.48 2.37
N ALA A 35 24.69 -10.31 2.98
CA ALA A 35 24.57 -9.01 2.30
C ALA A 35 25.44 -8.94 1.02
N ALA A 36 26.52 -9.72 0.95
CA ALA A 36 27.34 -9.90 -0.24
C ALA A 36 26.54 -10.45 -1.43
N VAL A 37 25.67 -11.44 -1.21
CA VAL A 37 24.84 -12.06 -2.27
C VAL A 37 23.78 -11.08 -2.77
N VAL A 38 23.28 -10.17 -1.92
CA VAL A 38 22.34 -9.11 -2.33
C VAL A 38 23.04 -8.10 -3.23
N LEU A 39 24.27 -7.70 -2.90
CA LEU A 39 25.07 -6.80 -3.75
C LEU A 39 25.43 -7.48 -5.09
N GLU A 40 25.81 -8.76 -5.06
CA GLU A 40 26.08 -9.55 -6.27
C GLU A 40 24.83 -9.77 -7.15
N ALA A 41 23.64 -9.86 -6.54
CA ALA A 41 22.37 -9.90 -7.25
C ALA A 41 22.10 -8.60 -8.03
N PHE A 42 22.44 -7.45 -7.43
CA PHE A 42 22.28 -6.13 -8.07
C PHE A 42 23.36 -5.83 -9.11
N THR A 43 24.57 -6.36 -8.96
CA THR A 43 25.65 -6.20 -9.95
C THR A 43 25.59 -7.24 -11.07
N GLY A 44 24.66 -8.20 -11.00
CA GLY A 44 24.45 -9.22 -12.03
C GLY A 44 25.55 -10.29 -12.10
N VAL A 45 26.39 -10.38 -11.06
CA VAL A 45 27.55 -11.29 -11.03
C VAL A 45 27.15 -12.70 -10.59
N CYS A 46 26.01 -12.86 -9.90
CA CYS A 46 25.55 -14.14 -9.38
C CYS A 46 24.51 -14.80 -10.31
N GLN A 47 24.76 -16.05 -10.73
CA GLN A 47 23.87 -16.86 -11.60
C GLN A 47 23.01 -17.89 -10.83
N SER A 48 23.00 -17.82 -9.49
CA SER A 48 22.28 -18.76 -8.63
C SER A 48 20.78 -18.44 -8.58
N ALA A 49 19.93 -19.48 -8.48
CA ALA A 49 18.48 -19.36 -8.35
C ALA A 49 18.03 -18.47 -7.16
N ASP A 50 18.86 -18.37 -6.12
CA ASP A 50 18.61 -17.49 -4.97
C ASP A 50 18.65 -15.99 -5.32
N CYS A 51 19.42 -15.57 -6.34
CA CYS A 51 19.43 -14.16 -6.80
C CYS A 51 18.16 -13.78 -7.55
N THR A 52 17.64 -14.68 -8.39
CA THR A 52 16.37 -14.47 -9.09
C THR A 52 15.22 -14.29 -8.10
N ILE A 53 15.19 -15.07 -7.01
CA ILE A 53 14.16 -14.95 -5.96
C ILE A 53 14.23 -13.59 -5.24
N VAL A 54 15.42 -13.04 -5.04
CA VAL A 54 15.58 -11.71 -4.43
C VAL A 54 15.01 -10.63 -5.35
N LEU A 55 15.33 -10.67 -6.65
CA LEU A 55 14.89 -9.69 -7.63
C LEU A 55 13.38 -9.79 -7.94
N ASP A 56 12.84 -11.00 -8.14
CA ASP A 56 11.45 -11.21 -8.57
C ASP A 56 10.43 -11.26 -7.44
N ALA A 57 10.83 -11.57 -6.20
CA ALA A 57 9.87 -11.70 -5.09
C ALA A 57 10.07 -10.68 -3.97
N ARG A 58 11.31 -10.37 -3.58
CA ARG A 58 11.58 -9.49 -2.44
C ARG A 58 11.54 -8.02 -2.82
N LEU A 59 12.22 -7.68 -3.92
CA LEU A 59 12.31 -6.33 -4.45
C LEU A 59 10.93 -5.73 -4.81
N PRO A 60 10.03 -6.42 -5.54
CA PRO A 60 8.70 -5.88 -5.80
C PRO A 60 7.86 -5.76 -4.52
N ARG A 61 8.07 -6.64 -3.52
CA ARG A 61 7.34 -6.57 -2.25
C ARG A 61 7.76 -5.37 -1.41
N THR A 62 9.06 -5.07 -1.31
CA THR A 62 9.55 -3.88 -0.61
C THR A 62 9.13 -2.61 -1.34
N LEU A 63 9.23 -2.57 -2.67
CA LEU A 63 8.75 -1.45 -3.48
C LEU A 63 7.25 -1.24 -3.32
N ALA A 64 6.43 -2.30 -3.39
CA ALA A 64 4.99 -2.20 -3.18
C ALA A 64 4.66 -1.65 -1.78
N GLY A 65 5.37 -2.11 -0.74
CA GLY A 65 5.20 -1.59 0.62
C GLY A 65 5.58 -0.12 0.76
N LEU A 66 6.69 0.30 0.16
CA LEU A 66 7.16 1.70 0.15
C LEU A 66 6.21 2.61 -0.63
N LEU A 67 5.77 2.19 -1.81
CA LEU A 67 4.83 2.93 -2.65
C LEU A 67 3.46 3.04 -1.98
N ALA A 68 2.94 1.94 -1.42
CA ALA A 68 1.70 1.97 -0.66
C ALA A 68 1.82 2.90 0.56
N GLY A 69 2.87 2.75 1.37
CA GLY A 69 3.13 3.62 2.53
C GLY A 69 3.21 5.09 2.15
N GLY A 70 3.97 5.42 1.10
CA GLY A 70 4.15 6.76 0.56
C GLY A 70 2.86 7.36 -0.02
N ALA A 71 1.99 6.55 -0.62
CA ALA A 71 0.70 7.01 -1.14
C ALA A 71 -0.34 7.23 -0.03
N PHE A 72 -0.32 6.45 1.05
CA PHE A 72 -1.31 6.53 2.14
C PHE A 72 -0.93 7.50 3.25
N GLY A 73 0.36 7.69 3.54
CA GLY A 73 0.85 8.64 4.55
C GLY A 73 0.29 10.06 4.43
N PRO A 74 0.48 10.76 3.29
CA PRO A 74 -0.01 12.13 3.12
C PRO A 74 -1.54 12.18 3.09
N ARG A 75 -2.22 11.18 2.50
CA ARG A 75 -3.69 11.11 2.49
C ARG A 75 -4.25 11.06 3.91
N ARG A 76 -3.67 10.26 4.82
CA ARG A 76 -4.07 10.19 6.23
C ARG A 76 -3.91 11.54 6.93
N ALA A 77 -2.74 12.16 6.79
CA ALA A 77 -2.47 13.46 7.42
C ALA A 77 -3.43 14.55 6.92
N LEU A 78 -3.71 14.57 5.62
CA LEU A 78 -4.69 15.49 5.03
C LEU A 78 -6.09 15.26 5.59
N MET A 79 -6.54 14.00 5.66
CA MET A 79 -7.87 13.70 6.17
C MET A 79 -8.02 14.05 7.64
N GLN A 80 -7.04 13.71 8.47
CA GLN A 80 -7.00 14.07 9.90
C GLN A 80 -7.08 15.59 10.11
N THR A 81 -6.43 16.36 9.22
CA THR A 81 -6.44 17.83 9.27
C THR A 81 -7.79 18.41 8.85
N LEU A 82 -8.38 17.89 7.77
CA LEU A 82 -9.67 18.34 7.25
C LEU A 82 -10.83 18.03 8.19
N THR A 83 -10.87 16.81 8.74
CA THR A 83 -11.95 16.40 9.65
C THR A 83 -11.72 16.82 11.10
N ARG A 84 -10.54 17.39 11.41
CA ARG A 84 -10.07 17.64 12.79
C ARG A 84 -10.29 16.42 13.69
N ASN A 85 -10.08 15.22 13.14
CA ASN A 85 -10.29 13.95 13.83
C ASN A 85 -9.04 13.08 13.67
N PRO A 86 -8.26 12.85 14.74
CA PRO A 86 -7.02 12.07 14.67
C PRO A 86 -7.25 10.59 14.30
N LEU A 87 -8.49 10.10 14.36
CA LEU A 87 -8.89 8.74 13.99
C LEU A 87 -9.36 8.60 12.55
N ALA A 88 -9.42 9.69 11.78
CA ALA A 88 -9.87 9.63 10.39
C ALA A 88 -8.83 8.95 9.49
N ASP A 89 -9.19 7.81 8.89
CA ASP A 89 -8.39 7.10 7.88
C ASP A 89 -9.12 7.11 6.53
N PRO A 90 -8.51 7.66 5.46
CA PRO A 90 -9.14 7.76 4.15
C PRO A 90 -9.21 6.42 3.41
N GLY A 91 -8.34 5.45 3.75
CA GLY A 91 -8.30 4.15 3.08
C GLY A 91 -9.50 3.29 3.45
N PHE A 92 -9.85 3.25 4.74
CA PHE A 92 -10.97 2.46 5.24
C PHE A 92 -12.32 2.89 4.66
N TRP A 93 -12.54 4.20 4.55
CA TRP A 93 -13.79 4.76 4.04
C TRP A 93 -13.93 4.48 2.54
N ALA A 94 -12.86 4.69 1.76
CA ALA A 94 -12.87 4.42 0.33
C ALA A 94 -13.12 2.94 -0.01
N LEU A 95 -12.65 2.01 0.83
CA LEU A 95 -12.83 0.57 0.57
C LEU A 95 -14.23 0.07 0.94
N THR A 96 -14.91 0.69 1.91
CA THR A 96 -16.16 0.13 2.47
C THR A 96 -17.42 0.90 2.09
N THR A 97 -17.33 2.22 1.89
CA THR A 97 -18.50 3.08 1.66
C THR A 97 -18.59 3.64 0.25
N ALA A 98 -17.49 3.61 -0.52
CA ALA A 98 -17.50 4.15 -1.87
C ALA A 98 -18.30 3.26 -2.84
N PRO A 99 -19.18 3.83 -3.68
CA PRO A 99 -19.98 3.06 -4.64
C PRO A 99 -19.15 2.36 -5.72
N ALA A 100 -17.88 2.74 -5.90
CA ALA A 100 -16.94 2.05 -6.79
C ALA A 100 -16.21 0.88 -6.12
N SER A 101 -16.30 0.72 -4.79
CA SER A 101 -15.57 -0.34 -4.10
C SER A 101 -16.28 -1.69 -4.24
N PRO A 102 -15.54 -2.81 -4.42
CA PRO A 102 -16.14 -4.14 -4.58
C PRO A 102 -16.88 -4.61 -3.32
N LEU A 103 -16.40 -4.22 -2.12
CA LEU A 103 -17.02 -4.57 -0.84
C LEU A 103 -18.38 -3.88 -0.63
N TYR A 104 -18.51 -2.62 -1.06
CA TYR A 104 -19.79 -1.91 -1.02
C TYR A 104 -20.85 -2.67 -1.81
N TRP A 105 -20.51 -3.13 -3.02
CA TRP A 105 -21.41 -3.93 -3.86
C TRP A 105 -21.72 -5.28 -3.26
N ALA A 106 -20.72 -6.00 -2.74
CA ALA A 106 -20.94 -7.28 -2.06
C ALA A 106 -21.93 -7.14 -0.88
N ARG A 107 -21.77 -6.12 -0.04
CA ARG A 107 -22.69 -5.84 1.07
C ARG A 107 -24.09 -5.44 0.60
N ARG A 108 -24.19 -4.65 -0.47
CA ARG A 108 -25.48 -4.26 -1.06
C ARG A 108 -26.24 -5.47 -1.60
N CYS A 109 -25.54 -6.44 -2.21
CA CYS A 109 -26.12 -7.68 -2.69
C CYS A 109 -26.67 -8.56 -1.55
N LEU A 110 -26.02 -8.56 -0.39
CA LEU A 110 -26.45 -9.35 0.79
C LEU A 110 -27.72 -8.78 1.46
N VAL A 111 -27.88 -7.45 1.49
CA VAL A 111 -29.01 -6.80 2.18
C VAL A 111 -30.30 -6.79 1.34
N SER A 112 -30.20 -6.79 0.00
CA SER A 112 -31.40 -6.88 -0.85
C SER A 112 -31.20 -7.79 -2.08
N PRO A 113 -31.38 -9.11 -1.93
CA PRO A 113 -31.28 -10.06 -3.05
C PRO A 113 -32.30 -9.77 -4.17
N ARG A 114 -33.44 -9.14 -3.85
CA ARG A 114 -34.55 -8.90 -4.80
C ARG A 114 -34.33 -7.73 -5.77
N ARG A 115 -33.22 -6.99 -5.68
CA ARG A 115 -32.93 -5.80 -6.53
C ARG A 115 -31.95 -6.08 -7.67
N TRP A 116 -31.74 -7.35 -8.01
CA TRP A 116 -30.92 -7.80 -9.13
C TRP A 116 -31.40 -7.27 -10.50
N SER A 117 -32.72 -7.10 -10.67
CA SER A 117 -33.30 -6.71 -11.96
C SER A 117 -33.00 -5.27 -12.38
N SER A 118 -32.57 -4.39 -11.47
CA SER A 118 -32.18 -3.00 -11.81
C SER A 118 -30.69 -2.87 -12.19
N PHE A 119 -29.87 -3.87 -11.84
CA PHE A 119 -28.42 -3.82 -12.00
C PHE A 119 -27.98 -4.09 -13.45
N SER A 120 -28.67 -5.01 -14.14
CA SER A 120 -28.44 -5.27 -15.57
C SER A 120 -28.71 -4.03 -16.42
N TRP A 121 -29.75 -3.25 -16.11
CA TRP A 121 -30.12 -2.07 -16.90
C TRP A 121 -29.11 -0.91 -16.82
N HIS A 122 -28.51 -0.64 -15.66
CA HIS A 122 -27.55 0.48 -15.53
C HIS A 122 -26.16 0.17 -16.11
N LEU A 123 -25.73 -1.10 -16.09
CA LEU A 123 -24.49 -1.52 -16.76
C LEU A 123 -24.70 -1.61 -18.28
N ALA A 124 -25.86 -2.11 -18.73
CA ALA A 124 -26.21 -2.20 -20.14
C ALA A 124 -26.42 -0.81 -20.78
N ALA A 125 -27.07 0.14 -20.10
CA ALA A 125 -27.30 1.49 -20.64
C ALA A 125 -26.00 2.30 -20.81
N ARG A 126 -24.94 1.99 -20.06
CA ARG A 126 -23.61 2.63 -20.24
C ARG A 126 -22.79 2.02 -21.37
N LEU A 127 -23.13 0.80 -21.82
CA LEU A 127 -22.48 0.11 -22.92
C LEU A 127 -23.21 0.30 -24.26
N SER A 128 -24.48 0.75 -24.26
CA SER A 128 -25.25 1.00 -25.50
C SER A 128 -25.13 2.44 -26.05
N HIS A 129 -24.39 3.32 -25.37
CA HIS A 129 -24.12 4.71 -25.81
C HIS A 129 -22.64 4.96 -26.14
N ARG A 130 -21.87 3.90 -26.39
CA ARG A 130 -20.60 3.93 -27.12
C ARG A 130 -20.75 3.13 -28.41
#